data_AF-A0A7C1TYM7-F1
#
_entry.id   AF-A0A7C1TYM7-F1
#
_cell.length_a   1.000
_cell.length_b   1.000
_cell.length_c   1.000
_cell.angle_alpha   90.00
_cell.angle_beta   90.00
_cell.angle_gamma   90.00
#
_symmetry.space_group_name_H-M   'P 1'
#
loop_
_entity.id
_entity.type
_entity.pdbx_description
1 polymer ?
#
loop_
_entity_poly.entity_id
_entity_poly.type
_entity_poly.pdbx_seq_one_letter_code
_entity_poly.pdbx_strand_id
1 'polypeptide(L)'
;MTSGPREIVTPFRPIPLDVPEGMKPNEFFNSTENLDDLIHNNGLLRNPENLLMYRKALGHSNEFDTSIIYNTSKCILNPLGRPVRRTQLPDNVKHVWNRMNQILIEYMLEKYPDPDKALLLAGEASLDATWPLTSPGVPSIRMLHNHFIVFDKKQLSEADLADPDNPNLTDGGQNSLFQSYMRDVYRQFFDALDLNILKPIRSDASTLSLTGYPQGLPSWEIQGGAEALKDICFWREYDE
;
A
#
# COMPACT_ATOMS: atom_id res chain seq x y z
N MET A 1 -26.28 11.90 -1.86
CA MET A 1 -25.50 11.03 -0.96
C MET A 1 -24.67 11.90 -0.06
N THR A 2 -24.59 11.58 1.23
CA THR A 2 -23.63 12.22 2.14
C THR A 2 -22.24 11.69 1.84
N SER A 3 -21.29 12.56 1.52
CA SER A 3 -19.89 12.18 1.29
C SER A 3 -19.17 11.99 2.63
N GLY A 4 -18.29 10.99 2.71
CA GLY A 4 -17.47 10.74 3.89
C GLY A 4 -16.86 9.34 3.90
N PRO A 5 -15.78 9.13 4.68
CA PRO A 5 -15.14 7.83 4.79
C PRO A 5 -16.12 6.75 5.28
N ARG A 6 -15.87 5.52 4.83
CA ARG A 6 -16.79 4.39 4.99
C ARG A 6 -16.17 3.33 5.87
N GLU A 7 -16.99 2.75 6.75
CA GLU A 7 -16.60 1.59 7.54
C GLU A 7 -17.03 0.31 6.81
N ILE A 8 -16.08 -0.58 6.52
CA ILE A 8 -16.35 -1.87 5.90
C ILE A 8 -15.85 -2.96 6.82
N VAL A 9 -16.73 -3.93 7.10
CA VAL A 9 -16.38 -5.16 7.80
C VAL A 9 -16.18 -6.27 6.77
N THR A 10 -14.93 -6.67 6.57
CA THR A 10 -14.58 -7.76 5.65
C THR A 10 -14.44 -9.06 6.44
N PRO A 11 -15.32 -10.06 6.23
CA PRO A 11 -15.16 -11.35 6.87
C PRO A 11 -13.85 -12.01 6.41
N PHE A 12 -13.13 -12.64 7.33
CA PHE A 12 -11.87 -13.31 7.05
C PHE A 12 -11.91 -14.77 7.51
N ARG A 13 -11.07 -15.59 6.89
CA ARG A 13 -10.83 -16.96 7.38
C ARG A 13 -9.88 -16.88 8.58
N PRO A 14 -10.20 -17.50 9.73
CA PRO A 14 -9.27 -17.57 10.85
C PRO A 14 -7.91 -18.12 10.40
N ILE A 15 -6.84 -17.43 10.77
CA ILE A 15 -5.47 -17.89 10.50
C ILE A 15 -5.22 -19.09 11.43
N PRO A 16 -4.79 -20.26 10.90
CA PRO A 16 -4.60 -21.47 11.69
C PRO A 16 -3.28 -21.45 12.49
N LEU A 17 -2.90 -20.29 13.02
CA LEU A 17 -1.69 -20.10 13.80
C LEU A 17 -2.08 -19.58 15.18
N ASP A 18 -1.58 -20.25 16.21
CA ASP A 18 -1.70 -19.79 17.58
C ASP A 18 -0.65 -18.72 17.86
N VAL A 19 -1.08 -17.57 18.39
CA VAL A 19 -0.17 -16.54 18.87
C VAL A 19 0.52 -17.06 20.13
N PRO A 20 1.86 -17.15 20.18
CA PRO A 20 2.57 -17.67 21.35
C PRO A 20 2.26 -16.87 22.62
N GLU A 21 2.28 -17.54 23.77
CA GLU A 21 2.05 -16.89 25.07
C GLU A 21 3.06 -15.75 25.29
N GLY A 22 2.56 -14.57 25.67
CA GLY A 22 3.37 -13.37 25.90
C GLY A 22 3.68 -12.53 24.65
N MET A 23 3.28 -12.97 23.45
CA MET A 23 3.42 -12.19 22.20
C MET A 23 2.11 -11.50 21.83
N LYS A 24 2.17 -10.26 21.33
CA LYS A 24 0.98 -9.59 20.80
C LYS A 24 0.65 -10.11 19.40
N PRO A 25 -0.63 -10.18 18.99
CA PRO A 25 -1.01 -10.62 17.64
C PRO A 25 -0.31 -9.82 16.54
N ASN A 26 -0.20 -8.50 16.69
CA ASN A 26 0.48 -7.65 15.72
C ASN A 26 2.01 -7.84 15.68
N GLU A 27 2.63 -8.46 16.69
CA GLU A 27 4.05 -8.82 16.63
C GLU A 27 4.22 -10.15 15.90
N PHE A 28 3.32 -11.10 16.16
CA PHE A 28 3.33 -12.43 15.55
C PHE A 28 3.01 -12.40 14.05
N PHE A 29 1.93 -11.73 13.63
CA PHE A 29 1.57 -11.65 12.20
C PHE A 29 2.53 -10.81 11.35
N ASN A 30 3.56 -10.29 12.00
CA ASN A 30 4.61 -9.50 11.42
C ASN A 30 6.00 -10.13 11.60
N SER A 31 6.02 -11.40 12.01
CA SER A 31 7.25 -12.14 12.23
C SER A 31 7.68 -12.90 10.98
N THR A 32 8.89 -13.46 11.04
CA THR A 32 9.41 -14.36 10.00
C THR A 32 8.59 -15.63 9.85
N GLU A 33 7.94 -16.09 10.93
CA GLU A 33 7.08 -17.26 10.96
C GLU A 33 5.79 -17.01 10.16
N ASN A 34 5.16 -15.84 10.30
CA ASN A 34 4.01 -15.51 9.47
C ASN A 34 4.39 -15.40 7.99
N LEU A 35 5.57 -14.85 7.67
CA LEU A 35 6.03 -14.82 6.28
C LEU A 35 6.28 -16.24 5.72
N ASP A 36 6.80 -17.15 6.52
CA ASP A 36 6.97 -18.55 6.13
C ASP A 36 5.61 -19.24 5.90
N ASP A 37 4.63 -18.98 6.77
CA ASP A 37 3.25 -19.42 6.56
C ASP A 37 2.66 -18.87 5.26
N LEU A 38 2.83 -17.56 5.01
CA LEU A 38 2.38 -16.92 3.77
C LEU A 38 3.00 -17.57 2.54
N ILE A 39 4.27 -17.96 2.58
CA ILE A 39 4.94 -18.63 1.46
C ILE A 39 4.32 -19.99 1.17
N HIS A 40 3.97 -20.76 2.21
CA HIS A 40 3.54 -22.15 2.05
C HIS A 40 2.02 -22.32 1.90
N ASN A 41 1.22 -21.46 2.53
CA ASN A 41 -0.23 -21.61 2.61
C ASN A 41 -1.01 -20.60 1.76
N ASN A 42 -0.49 -19.38 1.61
CA ASN A 42 -1.18 -18.27 0.92
C ASN A 42 -0.41 -17.71 -0.29
N GLY A 43 0.75 -18.31 -0.59
CA GLY A 43 1.66 -17.87 -1.63
C GLY A 43 1.08 -18.19 -3.00
N LEU A 44 0.94 -17.17 -3.82
CA LEU A 44 0.45 -17.31 -5.19
C LEU A 44 1.63 -17.45 -6.16
N LEU A 45 2.70 -16.69 -5.94
CA LEU A 45 3.89 -16.74 -6.76
C LEU A 45 5.13 -16.34 -5.95
N ARG A 46 6.21 -17.09 -6.11
CA ARG A 46 7.55 -16.73 -5.63
C ARG A 46 8.51 -16.73 -6.82
N ASN A 47 9.45 -15.79 -6.83
CA ASN A 47 10.50 -15.74 -7.85
C ASN A 47 11.91 -15.82 -7.23
N PRO A 48 12.97 -15.98 -8.06
CA PRO A 48 14.37 -15.99 -7.59
C PRO A 48 14.83 -14.69 -6.93
N GLU A 49 14.20 -13.56 -7.24
CA GLU A 49 14.44 -12.26 -6.63
C GLU A 49 13.84 -12.12 -5.22
N ASN A 50 13.35 -13.21 -4.62
CA ASN A 50 12.69 -13.26 -3.32
C ASN A 50 11.41 -12.41 -3.24
N LEU A 51 10.77 -12.09 -4.36
CA LEU A 51 9.43 -11.48 -4.36
C LEU A 51 8.38 -12.55 -4.14
N LEU A 52 7.48 -12.28 -3.22
CA LEU A 52 6.33 -13.12 -2.93
C LEU A 52 5.06 -12.35 -3.25
N MET A 53 4.29 -12.83 -4.21
CA MET A 53 2.89 -12.47 -4.37
C MET A 53 2.05 -13.42 -3.52
N TYR A 54 1.18 -12.87 -2.67
CA TYR A 54 0.37 -13.67 -1.76
C TYR A 54 -1.02 -13.04 -1.57
N ARG A 55 -1.99 -13.90 -1.25
CA ARG A 55 -3.31 -13.45 -0.80
C ARG A 55 -3.27 -13.13 0.69
N LYS A 56 -3.73 -11.93 1.07
CA LYS A 56 -3.88 -11.59 2.48
C LYS A 56 -4.89 -12.51 3.16
N ALA A 57 -4.51 -13.08 4.30
CA ALA A 57 -5.45 -13.84 5.14
C ALA A 57 -6.49 -12.92 5.79
N LEU A 58 -6.04 -11.74 6.25
CA LEU A 58 -6.87 -10.63 6.70
C LEU A 58 -6.93 -9.59 5.57
N GLY A 59 -7.87 -9.79 4.64
CA GLY A 59 -8.09 -8.89 3.51
C GLY A 59 -8.92 -7.67 3.88
N HIS A 60 -8.71 -6.58 3.17
CA HIS A 60 -9.53 -5.37 3.23
C HIS A 60 -10.76 -5.50 2.32
N SER A 61 -10.67 -6.31 1.27
CA SER A 61 -11.76 -6.58 0.34
C SER A 61 -11.91 -8.07 0.02
N ASN A 62 -13.14 -8.48 -0.29
CA ASN A 62 -13.44 -9.81 -0.82
C ASN A 62 -13.51 -9.85 -2.36
N GLU A 63 -13.48 -8.69 -3.03
CA GLU A 63 -13.52 -8.62 -4.50
C GLU A 63 -12.16 -9.00 -5.09
N PHE A 64 -11.11 -8.27 -4.69
CA PHE A 64 -9.73 -8.61 -4.99
C PHE A 64 -8.83 -7.98 -3.93
N ASP A 65 -7.96 -8.77 -3.31
CA ASP A 65 -6.97 -8.30 -2.34
C ASP A 65 -5.74 -9.21 -2.37
N THR A 66 -4.64 -8.67 -2.87
CA THR A 66 -3.34 -9.34 -2.93
C THR A 66 -2.22 -8.36 -2.62
N SER A 67 -1.04 -8.90 -2.36
CA SER A 67 0.14 -8.10 -2.10
C SER A 67 1.38 -8.73 -2.72
N ILE A 68 2.34 -7.89 -3.06
CA ILE A 68 3.72 -8.31 -3.38
C ILE A 68 4.60 -7.83 -2.24
N ILE A 69 5.37 -8.73 -1.62
CA ILE A 69 6.33 -8.40 -0.57
C ILE A 69 7.74 -8.85 -0.96
N TYR A 70 8.75 -8.02 -0.67
CA TYR A 70 10.14 -8.42 -0.85
C TYR A 70 10.55 -9.26 0.35
N ASN A 71 10.78 -10.57 0.17
CA ASN A 71 11.20 -11.43 1.27
C ASN A 71 12.67 -11.19 1.69
N THR A 72 12.83 -10.33 2.69
CA THR A 72 14.08 -10.01 3.37
C THR A 72 14.30 -10.78 4.68
N SER A 73 13.42 -11.73 5.05
CA SER A 73 13.56 -12.47 6.32
C SER A 73 14.91 -13.18 6.48
N LYS A 74 15.58 -13.49 5.37
CA LYS A 74 16.91 -14.13 5.32
C LYS A 74 17.99 -13.22 4.71
N CYS A 75 17.73 -11.92 4.60
CA CYS A 75 18.63 -10.95 3.96
C CYS A 75 18.70 -9.64 4.75
N ILE A 76 19.91 -9.17 5.04
CA ILE A 76 20.11 -7.87 5.69
C ILE A 76 20.24 -6.80 4.60
N LEU A 77 19.17 -6.03 4.36
CA LEU A 77 19.21 -4.91 3.41
C LEU A 77 19.71 -3.61 4.04
N ASN A 78 19.46 -3.44 5.34
CA ASN A 78 19.92 -2.29 6.08
C ASN A 78 20.54 -2.76 7.40
N PRO A 79 21.88 -2.75 7.54
CA PRO A 79 22.55 -3.25 8.74
C PRO A 79 22.23 -2.42 10.00
N LEU A 80 21.68 -1.21 9.83
CA LEU A 80 21.19 -0.37 10.93
C LEU A 80 19.72 -0.64 11.28
N GLY A 81 19.10 -1.64 10.65
CA GLY A 81 17.71 -2.05 10.89
C GLY A 81 16.68 -1.01 10.47
N ARG A 82 17.04 0.08 9.77
CA ARG A 82 16.09 1.14 9.35
C ARG A 82 15.08 0.60 8.32
N PRO A 83 13.88 1.19 8.20
CA PRO A 83 12.97 0.87 7.11
C PRO A 83 13.69 0.94 5.76
N VAL A 84 13.53 -0.11 4.96
CA VAL A 84 14.16 -0.23 3.66
C VAL A 84 13.36 0.61 2.67
N ARG A 85 14.05 1.37 1.82
CA ARG A 85 13.44 2.13 0.72
C ARG A 85 13.68 1.43 -0.61
N ARG A 86 12.80 1.64 -1.58
CA ARG A 86 12.95 1.12 -2.96
C ARG A 86 14.30 1.46 -3.58
N THR A 87 14.83 2.65 -3.33
CA THR A 87 16.15 3.09 -3.80
C THR A 87 17.32 2.26 -3.27
N GLN A 88 17.11 1.47 -2.21
CA GLN A 88 18.10 0.58 -1.62
C GLN A 88 18.02 -0.86 -2.17
N LEU A 89 17.04 -1.15 -3.03
CA LEU A 89 16.90 -2.46 -3.64
C LEU A 89 17.93 -2.68 -4.77
N PRO A 90 18.45 -3.91 -4.93
CA PRO A 90 19.22 -4.27 -6.12
C PRO A 90 18.42 -3.99 -7.40
N ASP A 91 19.10 -3.56 -8.46
CA ASP A 91 18.44 -3.16 -9.72
C ASP A 91 17.62 -4.28 -10.34
N ASN A 92 18.11 -5.52 -10.30
CA ASN A 92 17.36 -6.68 -10.80
C ASN A 92 16.06 -6.90 -10.01
N VAL A 93 16.08 -6.72 -8.69
CA VAL A 93 14.88 -6.83 -7.84
C VAL A 93 13.88 -5.72 -8.21
N LYS A 94 14.34 -4.47 -8.38
CA LYS A 94 13.48 -3.35 -8.82
C LYS A 94 12.83 -3.62 -10.16
N HIS A 95 13.58 -4.10 -11.16
CA HIS A 95 13.04 -4.40 -12.48
C HIS A 95 11.91 -5.44 -12.43
N VAL A 96 12.13 -6.53 -11.69
CA VAL A 96 11.11 -7.57 -11.55
C VAL A 96 9.93 -7.07 -10.71
N TRP A 97 10.18 -6.29 -9.66
CA TRP A 97 9.14 -5.64 -8.85
C TRP A 97 8.23 -4.76 -9.70
N ASN A 98 8.81 -3.86 -10.49
CA ASN A 98 8.10 -2.94 -11.37
C ASN A 98 7.24 -3.71 -12.37
N ARG A 99 7.80 -4.77 -12.97
CA ARG A 99 7.07 -5.62 -13.90
C ARG A 99 5.89 -6.34 -13.23
N MET A 100 6.07 -6.88 -12.02
CA MET A 100 4.98 -7.52 -11.30
C MET A 100 3.86 -6.53 -10.94
N ASN A 101 4.21 -5.31 -10.51
CA ASN A 101 3.25 -4.25 -10.23
C ASN A 101 2.44 -3.87 -11.45
N GLN A 102 3.15 -3.63 -12.56
CA GLN A 102 2.53 -3.32 -13.84
C GLN A 102 1.52 -4.40 -14.24
N ILE A 103 1.90 -5.68 -14.19
CA ILE A 103 1.01 -6.80 -14.55
C ILE A 103 -0.24 -6.83 -13.65
N LEU A 104 -0.09 -6.64 -12.34
CA LEU A 104 -1.23 -6.66 -11.42
C LEU A 104 -2.18 -5.48 -11.63
N ILE A 105 -1.63 -4.28 -11.88
CA ILE A 105 -2.45 -3.10 -12.16
C ILE A 105 -3.17 -3.28 -13.51
N GLU A 106 -2.48 -3.76 -14.54
CA GLU A 106 -3.09 -4.09 -15.84
C GLU A 106 -4.21 -5.11 -15.68
N TYR A 107 -3.98 -6.18 -14.92
CA TYR A 107 -5.00 -7.19 -14.64
C TYR A 107 -6.23 -6.60 -13.94
N MET A 108 -6.04 -5.77 -12.90
CA MET A 108 -7.16 -5.15 -12.21
C MET A 108 -7.95 -4.23 -13.14
N LEU A 109 -7.28 -3.44 -13.98
CA LEU A 109 -7.94 -2.56 -14.96
C LEU A 109 -8.70 -3.34 -16.03
N GLU A 110 -8.14 -4.46 -16.51
CA GLU A 110 -8.82 -5.35 -17.46
C GLU A 110 -10.05 -6.00 -16.83
N LYS A 111 -9.92 -6.49 -15.59
CA LYS A 111 -10.98 -7.22 -14.89
C LYS A 111 -12.08 -6.30 -14.36
N TYR A 112 -11.73 -5.07 -13.99
CA TYR A 112 -12.59 -4.06 -13.40
C TYR A 112 -12.50 -2.73 -14.18
N PRO A 113 -12.96 -2.69 -15.44
CA PRO A 113 -12.73 -1.56 -16.33
C PRO A 113 -13.66 -0.36 -16.06
N ASP A 114 -14.73 -0.56 -15.29
CA ASP A 114 -15.75 0.45 -15.03
C ASP A 114 -15.48 1.18 -13.71
N PRO A 115 -14.95 2.42 -13.75
CA PRO A 115 -14.62 3.17 -12.54
C PRO A 115 -15.86 3.59 -11.76
N ASP A 116 -17.08 3.53 -12.31
CA ASP A 116 -18.30 3.82 -11.56
C ASP A 116 -18.73 2.64 -10.69
N LYS A 117 -18.27 1.42 -11.01
CA LYS A 117 -18.56 0.20 -10.25
C LYS A 117 -17.45 -0.22 -9.32
N ALA A 118 -16.19 -0.02 -9.70
CA ALA A 118 -15.04 -0.50 -8.94
C ALA A 118 -14.11 0.64 -8.53
N LEU A 119 -13.62 0.60 -7.30
CA LEU A 119 -12.51 1.43 -6.83
C LEU A 119 -11.26 0.56 -6.72
N LEU A 120 -10.23 0.91 -7.49
CA LEU A 120 -8.95 0.21 -7.51
C LEU A 120 -7.94 1.02 -6.70
N LEU A 121 -7.32 0.39 -5.72
CA LEU A 121 -6.20 0.95 -4.97
C LEU A 121 -4.97 0.08 -5.20
N ALA A 122 -3.88 0.73 -5.59
CA ALA A 122 -2.56 0.12 -5.68
C ALA A 122 -1.53 1.07 -5.07
N GLY A 123 -0.63 0.54 -4.26
CA GLY A 123 0.39 1.38 -3.64
C GLY A 123 1.31 0.60 -2.72
N GLU A 124 2.47 1.19 -2.48
CA GLU A 124 3.38 0.70 -1.44
C GLU A 124 2.81 1.05 -0.07
N ALA A 125 2.74 0.08 0.83
CA ALA A 125 2.61 0.42 2.24
C ALA A 125 4.02 0.53 2.82
N SER A 126 4.36 1.73 3.26
CA SER A 126 5.55 1.98 4.03
C SER A 126 5.16 2.18 5.49
N LEU A 127 5.95 1.63 6.39
CA LEU A 127 5.70 1.69 7.82
C LEU A 127 5.65 3.11 8.37
N ASP A 128 4.83 3.27 9.41
CA ASP A 128 4.94 4.36 10.37
C ASP A 128 6.33 4.34 11.04
N ALA A 129 7.07 5.44 10.89
CA ALA A 129 8.41 5.63 11.44
C ALA A 129 8.42 5.64 12.99
N THR A 130 7.26 5.65 13.65
CA THR A 130 7.12 5.67 15.10
C THR A 130 7.24 4.30 15.78
N TRP A 131 7.27 3.19 15.03
CA TRP A 131 7.36 1.85 15.62
C TRP A 131 8.74 1.56 16.25
N PRO A 132 8.81 1.14 17.54
CA PRO A 132 10.08 0.88 18.20
C PRO A 132 10.94 -0.18 17.50
N LEU A 133 12.22 0.12 17.31
CA LEU A 133 13.24 -0.81 16.77
C LEU A 133 13.38 -2.11 17.56
N THR A 134 13.01 -2.10 18.84
CA THR A 134 13.15 -3.21 19.78
C THR A 134 11.93 -4.12 19.84
N SER A 135 10.86 -3.83 19.09
CA SER A 135 9.66 -4.67 19.07
C SER A 135 9.94 -6.03 18.40
N PRO A 136 9.54 -7.16 18.98
CA PRO A 136 9.81 -8.50 18.43
C PRO A 136 9.31 -8.72 16.99
N GLY A 137 8.23 -8.05 16.58
CA GLY A 137 7.67 -8.15 15.22
C GLY A 137 8.43 -7.37 14.14
N VAL A 138 9.55 -6.71 14.44
CA VAL A 138 10.24 -5.80 13.53
C VAL A 138 10.81 -6.39 12.20
N PRO A 139 11.00 -7.71 11.99
CA PRO A 139 11.53 -8.20 10.71
C PRO A 139 10.58 -8.04 9.52
N SER A 140 9.28 -8.40 9.64
CA SER A 140 8.40 -8.42 8.46
C SER A 140 7.67 -7.10 8.18
N ILE A 141 7.56 -6.24 9.19
CA ILE A 141 6.87 -4.95 9.07
C ILE A 141 7.72 -3.95 8.28
N ARG A 142 9.06 -4.08 8.31
CA ARG A 142 10.00 -3.20 7.59
C ARG A 142 10.28 -3.62 6.15
N MET A 143 9.54 -4.59 5.65
CA MET A 143 9.67 -5.09 4.30
C MET A 143 8.89 -4.18 3.36
N LEU A 144 9.50 -3.83 2.24
CA LEU A 144 8.77 -3.19 1.15
C LEU A 144 7.67 -4.14 0.71
N HIS A 145 6.43 -3.66 0.68
CA HIS A 145 5.34 -4.39 0.08
C HIS A 145 4.41 -3.43 -0.67
N ASN A 146 3.80 -3.93 -1.73
CA ASN A 146 2.74 -3.24 -2.45
C ASN A 146 1.41 -3.97 -2.27
N HIS A 147 0.36 -3.20 -2.02
CA HIS A 147 -1.03 -3.63 -1.95
C HIS A 147 -1.74 -3.42 -3.27
N PHE A 148 -2.65 -4.33 -3.60
CA PHE A 148 -3.53 -4.26 -4.75
C PHE A 148 -4.91 -4.71 -4.30
N ILE A 149 -5.85 -3.76 -4.26
CA ILE A 149 -7.15 -3.95 -3.64
C ILE A 149 -8.22 -3.39 -4.59
N VAL A 150 -9.30 -4.13 -4.76
CA VAL A 150 -10.50 -3.67 -5.47
C VAL A 150 -11.64 -3.61 -4.49
N PHE A 151 -12.39 -2.52 -4.48
CA PHE A 151 -13.64 -2.39 -3.73
C PHE A 151 -14.82 -2.24 -4.68
N ASP A 152 -15.94 -2.89 -4.36
CA ASP A 152 -17.23 -2.61 -4.99
C ASP A 152 -17.75 -1.25 -4.51
N LYS A 153 -17.93 -0.30 -5.43
CA LYS A 153 -18.44 1.04 -5.11
C LYS A 153 -19.88 1.01 -4.60
N LYS A 154 -20.67 0.00 -4.98
CA LYS A 154 -22.01 -0.18 -4.43
C LYS A 154 -21.92 -0.49 -2.94
N GLN A 155 -21.12 -1.48 -2.57
CA GLN A 155 -20.87 -1.81 -1.16
C GLN A 155 -20.35 -0.59 -0.38
N LEU A 156 -19.37 0.14 -0.94
CA LEU A 156 -18.86 1.37 -0.33
C LEU A 156 -19.96 2.42 -0.10
N SER A 157 -20.87 2.58 -1.07
CA SER A 157 -21.94 3.58 -0.98
C SER A 157 -23.04 3.22 0.01
N GLU A 158 -23.26 1.92 0.22
CA GLU A 158 -24.25 1.38 1.16
C GLU A 158 -23.69 1.23 2.58
N ALA A 159 -22.36 1.28 2.74
CA ALA A 159 -21.68 1.20 4.02
C ALA A 159 -21.91 2.43 4.91
N ASP A 160 -21.89 2.19 6.22
CA ASP A 160 -22.01 3.23 7.23
C ASP A 160 -20.83 4.22 7.14
N LEU A 161 -21.10 5.46 7.54
CA LEU A 161 -20.03 6.45 7.69
C LEU A 161 -19.12 6.02 8.85
N ALA A 162 -17.81 6.10 8.62
CA ALA A 162 -16.85 5.89 9.68
C ALA A 162 -17.02 6.96 10.78
N ASP A 163 -16.79 6.56 12.02
CA ASP A 163 -16.75 7.47 13.16
C ASP A 163 -15.65 8.54 12.93
N PRO A 164 -16.00 9.84 12.85
CA PRO A 164 -15.02 10.90 12.62
C PRO A 164 -14.02 11.06 13.77
N ASP A 165 -14.35 10.58 14.97
CA ASP A 165 -13.47 10.61 16.14
C ASP A 165 -12.58 9.36 16.26
N ASN A 166 -12.68 8.42 15.30
CA ASN A 166 -11.83 7.23 15.30
C ASN A 166 -10.36 7.63 15.11
N PRO A 167 -9.46 7.35 16.07
CA PRO A 167 -8.06 7.76 15.98
C PRO A 167 -7.30 7.07 14.83
N ASN A 168 -7.82 5.95 14.31
CA ASN A 168 -7.27 5.24 13.17
C ASN A 168 -7.82 5.73 11.82
N LEU A 169 -8.79 6.65 11.83
CA LEU A 169 -9.27 7.31 10.62
C LEU A 169 -8.22 8.35 10.20
N THR A 170 -7.32 7.94 9.30
CA THR A 170 -6.24 8.78 8.80
C THR A 170 -6.02 8.51 7.31
N ASP A 171 -5.96 9.57 6.51
CA ASP A 171 -5.38 9.57 5.17
C ASP A 171 -3.92 9.99 5.16
N GLY A 172 -3.24 9.90 6.31
CA GLY A 172 -1.96 10.58 6.55
C GLY A 172 -2.11 12.08 6.79
N GLY A 173 -3.33 12.62 6.69
CA GLY A 173 -3.65 14.02 6.87
C GLY A 173 -4.38 14.31 8.18
N GLN A 174 -5.59 13.78 8.32
CA GLN A 174 -6.60 14.27 9.29
C GLN A 174 -6.18 14.24 10.77
N ASN A 175 -5.11 13.52 11.12
CA ASN A 175 -4.54 13.48 12.47
C ASN A 175 -3.01 13.61 12.50
N SER A 176 -2.37 14.05 11.41
CA SER A 176 -0.90 14.17 11.36
C SER A 176 -0.42 15.62 11.58
N LEU A 177 0.55 15.78 12.47
CA LEU A 177 1.33 17.02 12.61
C LEU A 177 1.98 17.40 11.27
N PHE A 178 2.31 16.39 10.46
CA PHE A 178 2.91 16.58 9.15
C PHE A 178 2.00 17.37 8.20
N GLN A 179 0.74 16.96 7.99
CA GLN A 179 -0.17 17.71 7.12
C GLN A 179 -0.49 19.09 7.71
N SER A 180 -0.60 19.19 9.03
CA SER A 180 -0.94 20.44 9.72
C SER A 180 0.10 21.55 9.50
N TYR A 181 1.38 21.19 9.36
CA TYR A 181 2.48 22.18 9.32
C TYR A 181 3.41 22.09 8.10
N MET A 182 3.53 20.93 7.46
CA MET A 182 4.52 20.67 6.39
C MET A 182 3.92 20.55 5.00
N ARG A 183 2.58 20.55 4.86
CA ARG A 183 1.90 20.35 3.57
C ARG A 183 2.39 21.29 2.48
N ASP A 184 2.46 22.59 2.77
CA ASP A 184 2.78 23.58 1.74
C ASP A 184 4.28 23.54 1.38
N VAL A 185 5.15 23.18 2.34
CA VAL A 185 6.59 22.96 2.10
C VAL A 185 6.80 21.76 1.17
N TYR A 186 6.11 20.65 1.40
CA TYR A 186 6.21 19.47 0.53
C TYR A 186 5.67 19.73 -0.86
N ARG A 187 4.57 20.48 -0.98
CA ARG A 187 4.06 20.90 -2.30
C ARG A 187 5.09 21.73 -3.07
N GLN A 188 5.70 22.72 -2.42
CA GLN A 188 6.76 23.52 -3.05
C GLN A 188 7.99 22.69 -3.42
N PHE A 189 8.37 21.71 -2.60
CA PHE A 189 9.44 20.78 -2.92
C PHE A 189 9.13 19.98 -4.19
N PHE A 190 7.92 19.43 -4.29
CA PHE A 190 7.49 18.66 -5.45
C PHE A 190 7.28 19.51 -6.71
N ASP A 191 6.82 20.75 -6.58
CA ASP A 191 6.73 21.71 -7.69
C ASP A 191 8.12 22.08 -8.25
N ALA A 192 9.18 21.91 -7.45
CA ALA A 192 10.55 22.12 -7.88
C ALA A 192 11.17 20.88 -8.56
N LEU A 193 10.52 19.71 -8.50
CA LEU A 193 10.96 18.53 -9.22
C LEU A 193 10.53 18.63 -10.69
N ASP A 194 11.47 18.35 -11.60
CA ASP A 194 11.22 18.38 -13.05
C ASP A 194 10.62 17.04 -13.54
N LEU A 195 9.46 16.68 -12.98
CA LEU A 195 8.76 15.44 -13.30
C LEU A 195 7.95 15.60 -14.60
N ASN A 196 8.05 14.64 -15.51
CA ASN A 196 7.39 14.65 -16.81
C ASN A 196 6.10 13.82 -16.82
N ILE A 197 6.09 12.69 -16.12
CA ILE A 197 4.96 11.74 -16.10
C ILE A 197 4.08 11.98 -14.87
N LEU A 198 4.65 12.19 -13.69
CA LEU A 198 3.90 12.46 -12.47
C LEU A 198 3.58 13.96 -12.37
N LYS A 199 2.37 14.36 -12.76
CA LYS A 199 1.95 15.78 -12.71
C LYS A 199 1.16 16.09 -11.45
N PRO A 200 1.60 17.07 -10.62
CA PRO A 200 0.89 17.42 -9.41
C PRO A 200 -0.57 17.79 -9.70
N ILE A 201 -1.48 17.30 -8.87
CA ILE A 201 -2.90 17.65 -8.94
C ILE A 201 -3.34 18.30 -7.62
N ARG A 202 -4.29 19.24 -7.73
CA ARG A 202 -4.88 19.91 -6.57
C ARG A 202 -5.76 18.92 -5.79
N SER A 203 -5.81 19.08 -4.47
CA SER A 203 -6.52 18.17 -3.57
C SER A 203 -8.01 18.00 -3.89
N ASP A 204 -8.69 19.08 -4.30
CA ASP A 204 -10.09 19.01 -4.70
C ASP A 204 -10.31 18.07 -5.91
N ALA A 205 -9.38 18.08 -6.86
CA ALA A 205 -9.43 17.22 -8.02
C ALA A 205 -8.91 15.78 -7.79
N SER A 206 -8.15 15.51 -6.72
CA SER A 206 -7.72 14.15 -6.36
C SER A 206 -8.69 13.42 -5.42
N THR A 207 -9.64 14.13 -4.79
CA THR A 207 -10.61 13.49 -3.89
C THR A 207 -11.65 12.65 -4.62
N LEU A 208 -11.94 11.47 -4.08
CA LEU A 208 -13.07 10.66 -4.49
C LEU A 208 -14.36 11.27 -3.93
N SER A 209 -15.32 11.60 -4.79
CA SER A 209 -16.59 12.21 -4.38
C SER A 209 -17.37 11.39 -3.32
N LEU A 210 -17.26 10.06 -3.37
CA LEU A 210 -17.95 9.14 -2.47
C LEU A 210 -17.44 9.22 -1.02
N THR A 211 -16.13 9.27 -0.85
CA THR A 211 -15.46 9.18 0.46
C THR A 211 -14.93 10.54 0.93
N GLY A 212 -14.73 11.47 0.01
CA GLY A 212 -14.05 12.73 0.23
C GLY A 212 -12.54 12.58 0.38
N TYR A 213 -11.95 11.40 0.14
CA TYR A 213 -10.53 11.09 0.35
C TYR A 213 -9.79 10.85 -0.98
N PRO A 214 -8.46 11.05 -1.05
CA PRO A 214 -7.58 11.59 0.01
C PRO A 214 -7.67 13.13 0.12
N GLN A 215 -7.49 13.69 1.32
CA GLN A 215 -7.65 15.14 1.59
C GLN A 215 -6.33 15.89 1.86
N GLY A 216 -5.27 15.17 2.26
CA GLY A 216 -4.05 15.80 2.77
C GLY A 216 -2.74 15.51 2.05
N LEU A 217 -2.68 14.44 1.28
CA LEU A 217 -1.44 14.01 0.66
C LEU A 217 -1.20 14.73 -0.67
N PRO A 218 0.06 15.09 -0.98
CA PRO A 218 0.47 15.35 -2.36
C PRO A 218 -0.04 14.22 -3.27
N SER A 219 -0.63 14.62 -4.40
CA SER A 219 -1.26 13.71 -5.34
C SER A 219 -0.76 14.06 -6.73
N TRP A 220 -0.64 13.06 -7.60
CA TRP A 220 -0.23 13.25 -8.98
C TRP A 220 -1.17 12.49 -9.92
N GLU A 221 -1.44 13.11 -11.06
CA GLU A 221 -1.97 12.42 -12.21
C GLU A 221 -0.82 11.81 -13.01
N ILE A 222 -0.93 10.52 -13.32
CA ILE A 222 0.02 9.81 -14.18
C ILE A 222 -0.32 10.15 -15.64
N GLN A 223 0.50 10.97 -16.29
CA GLN A 223 0.29 11.33 -17.69
C GLN A 223 0.48 10.09 -18.59
N GLY A 224 -0.47 9.85 -19.49
CA GLY A 224 -0.54 8.62 -20.28
C GLY A 224 -1.23 7.45 -19.58
N GLY A 225 -1.69 7.65 -18.33
CA GLY A 225 -2.49 6.67 -17.58
C GLY A 225 -1.74 5.35 -17.36
N ALA A 226 -2.47 4.23 -17.46
CA ALA A 226 -1.92 2.91 -17.19
C ALA A 226 -0.78 2.49 -18.14
N GLU A 227 -0.77 2.99 -19.38
CA GLU A 227 0.29 2.69 -20.34
C GLU A 227 1.65 3.25 -19.89
N ALA A 228 1.67 4.34 -19.10
CA ALA A 228 2.90 4.90 -18.56
C ALA A 228 3.64 3.93 -17.62
N LEU A 229 2.95 2.96 -17.02
CA LEU A 229 3.57 1.94 -16.16
C LEU A 229 4.52 1.01 -16.92
N LYS A 230 4.43 0.97 -18.27
CA LYS A 230 5.37 0.26 -19.16
C LYS A 230 6.67 1.04 -19.37
N ASP A 231 6.66 2.35 -19.12
CA ASP A 231 7.82 3.22 -19.30
C ASP A 231 8.71 3.19 -18.06
N ILE A 232 10.00 2.95 -18.25
CA ILE A 232 10.99 3.00 -17.17
C ILE A 232 11.10 4.41 -16.56
N CYS A 233 10.78 5.46 -17.31
CA CYS A 233 10.79 6.84 -16.83
C CYS A 233 9.76 7.05 -15.72
N PHE A 234 8.59 6.41 -15.80
CA PHE A 234 7.59 6.46 -14.72
C PHE A 234 8.19 5.94 -13.41
N TRP A 235 8.85 4.78 -13.47
CA TRP A 235 9.44 4.15 -12.29
C TRP A 235 10.63 4.93 -11.74
N ARG A 236 11.37 5.65 -12.60
CA ARG A 236 12.42 6.57 -12.15
C ARG A 236 11.81 7.74 -11.37
N GLU A 237 10.81 8.41 -11.93
CA GLU A 237 10.12 9.52 -11.25
C GLU A 237 9.42 9.07 -9.96
N TYR A 238 8.91 7.84 -9.92
CA TYR A 238 8.30 7.26 -8.72
C TYR A 238 9.31 7.01 -7.59
N ASP A 239 10.57 6.77 -7.93
CA ASP A 239 11.64 6.47 -6.95
C ASP A 239 12.41 7.75 -6.48
N GLU A 240 12.18 8.91 -7.10
CA GLU A 240 12.81 10.22 -6.78
C GLU A 240 12.22 10.90 -5.52
#